data_AF-A0A2V7JVQ1-F1
#
_entry.id   AF-A0A2V7JVQ1-F1
#
_cell.length_a   1.000
_cell.length_b   1.000
_cell.length_c   1.000
_cell.angle_alpha   90.00
_cell.angle_beta   90.00
_cell.angle_gamma   90.00
#
_symmetry.space_group_name_H-M   'P 1'
#
loop_
_entity.id
_entity.type
_entity.pdbx_description
1 polymer ?
#
loop_
_entity_poly.entity_id
_entity_poly.type
_entity_poly.pdbx_seq_one_letter_code
_entity_poly.pdbx_strand_id
1 'polypeptide(L)'
;ECRKPGVKLFRDTQTALGIDLARSYWVGDRLSDVEPARTLGGRGLLVATGHGAAHRAQARALGVPVVADLAAAVDLIVRGVSFPP
;
A
#
# COMPACT_ATOMS: atom_id res chain seq x y z
N GLU A 1 5.83 -7.94 17.39
CA GLU A 1 6.87 -6.94 17.72
C GLU A 1 7.04 -5.95 16.58
N CYS A 2 7.74 -4.84 16.82
CA CYS A 2 7.85 -3.61 16.02
C CYS A 2 8.56 -3.77 14.66
N ARG A 3 8.21 -4.78 13.88
CA ARG A 3 8.68 -5.01 12.52
C ARG A 3 7.57 -5.69 11.73
N LYS A 4 7.43 -5.34 10.45
CA LYS A 4 6.50 -6.02 9.53
C LYS A 4 6.71 -7.54 9.63
N PRO A 5 5.64 -8.35 9.71
CA PRO A 5 4.24 -8.02 9.41
C PRO A 5 3.43 -7.47 10.62
N GLY A 6 4.07 -7.09 11.72
CA GLY A 6 3.36 -6.56 12.89
C GLY A 6 2.65 -5.22 12.62
N VAL A 7 1.35 -5.14 12.93
CA VAL A 7 0.52 -3.95 12.69
C VAL A 7 0.58 -2.87 13.79
N LYS A 8 1.32 -3.13 14.88
CA LYS A 8 1.36 -2.26 16.06
C LYS A 8 1.78 -0.83 15.71
N LEU A 9 2.87 -0.65 14.95
CA LEU A 9 3.34 0.69 14.56
C LEU A 9 2.29 1.48 13.77
N PHE A 10 1.49 0.80 12.95
CA PHE A 10 0.47 1.48 12.16
C PHE A 10 -0.67 1.97 13.04
N ARG A 11 -1.13 1.17 13.99
CA ARG A 11 -2.15 1.59 14.98
C ARG A 11 -1.64 2.72 15.89
N ASP A 12 -0.37 2.65 16.29
CA ASP A 12 0.27 3.72 17.05
C ASP A 12 0.32 5.03 16.23
N THR A 13 0.62 4.92 14.92
CA THR A 13 0.63 6.07 13.98
C THR A 13 -0.76 6.65 13.75
N GLN A 14 -1.80 5.81 13.63
CA GLN A 14 -3.20 6.23 13.55
C GLN A 14 -3.57 7.12 14.74
N THR A 15 -3.17 6.72 15.95
CA THR A 15 -3.45 7.48 17.17
C THR A 15 -2.63 8.77 17.22
N ALA A 16 -1.32 8.69 16.92
CA ALA A 16 -0.41 9.82 17.03
C ALA A 16 -0.68 10.94 16.00
N LEU A 17 -1.11 10.58 14.78
CA LEU A 17 -1.33 11.52 13.69
C LEU A 17 -2.82 11.81 13.43
N GLY A 18 -3.74 11.12 14.12
CA GLY A 18 -5.18 11.26 13.88
C GLY A 18 -5.61 10.84 12.47
N ILE A 19 -4.86 9.95 11.82
CA ILE A 19 -5.14 9.50 10.44
C ILE A 19 -6.04 8.27 10.41
N ASP A 20 -6.96 8.23 9.46
CA ASP A 20 -7.77 7.03 9.20
C ASP A 20 -7.05 6.12 8.19
N LEU A 21 -6.49 5.02 8.69
CA LEU A 21 -5.77 4.05 7.86
C LEU A 21 -6.66 3.33 6.85
N ALA A 22 -7.95 3.15 7.16
CA ALA A 22 -8.90 2.56 6.22
C ALA A 22 -9.19 3.49 5.04
N ARG A 23 -9.06 4.80 5.26
CA ARG A 23 -9.14 5.81 4.21
C ARG A 23 -7.79 6.18 3.60
N SER A 24 -6.71 5.53 4.02
CA SER A 24 -5.35 5.84 3.55
C SER A 24 -4.91 4.98 2.37
N TYR A 25 -3.94 5.51 1.61
CA TYR A 25 -3.21 4.78 0.58
C TYR A 25 -1.83 4.36 1.09
N TRP A 26 -1.40 3.18 0.66
CA TRP A 26 -0.12 2.56 1.01
C TRP A 26 0.66 2.36 -0.28
N VAL A 27 1.79 3.05 -0.43
CA VAL A 27 2.57 3.05 -1.67
C VAL A 27 4.01 2.66 -1.35
N GLY A 28 4.57 1.70 -2.10
CA GLY A 28 5.95 1.27 -1.93
C GLY A 28 6.41 0.29 -3.00
N ASP A 29 7.70 -0.03 -3.00
CA ASP A 29 8.34 -0.93 -3.97
C ASP A 29 8.56 -2.34 -3.40
N ARG A 30 8.16 -2.60 -2.14
CA ARG A 30 8.16 -3.94 -1.55
C ARG A 30 6.74 -4.33 -1.15
N LEU A 31 6.44 -5.63 -1.19
CA LEU A 31 5.15 -6.13 -0.69
C LEU A 31 4.87 -5.71 0.74
N SER A 32 5.89 -5.71 1.58
CA SER A 32 5.74 -5.37 2.99
C SER A 32 5.25 -3.92 3.18
N ASP A 33 5.45 -3.02 2.21
CA ASP A 33 4.95 -1.63 2.26
C ASP A 33 3.44 -1.55 2.03
N VAL A 34 2.88 -2.49 1.27
CA VAL A 34 1.50 -2.41 0.74
C VAL A 34 0.58 -3.47 1.34
N GLU A 35 1.11 -4.60 1.80
CA GLU A 35 0.37 -5.69 2.44
C GLU A 35 -0.44 -5.24 3.67
N PRO A 36 0.06 -4.37 4.57
CA PRO A 36 -0.71 -3.94 5.74
C PRO A 36 -2.04 -3.26 5.40
N ALA A 37 -2.17 -2.68 4.20
CA ALA A 37 -3.41 -2.08 3.72
C ALA A 37 -4.58 -3.07 3.79
N ARG A 38 -4.36 -4.33 3.44
CA ARG A 38 -5.40 -5.37 3.46
C ARG A 38 -5.89 -5.66 4.88
N THR A 39 -4.98 -5.68 5.85
CA THR A 39 -5.30 -5.96 7.26
C THR A 39 -5.89 -4.75 7.98
N LEU A 40 -5.52 -3.54 7.55
CA LEU A 40 -5.89 -2.28 8.19
C LEU A 40 -7.02 -1.53 7.44
N GLY A 41 -7.55 -2.12 6.38
CA GLY A 41 -8.68 -1.60 5.59
C GLY A 41 -8.31 -0.50 4.59
N GLY A 42 -7.03 -0.23 4.38
CA GLY A 42 -6.53 0.78 3.43
C GLY A 42 -6.42 0.27 2.00
N ARG A 43 -5.85 1.12 1.12
CA ARG A 43 -5.65 0.82 -0.31
C ARG A 43 -4.16 0.69 -0.63
N GLY A 44 -3.70 -0.50 -1.04
CA GLY A 44 -2.30 -0.74 -1.39
C GLY A 44 -2.00 -0.53 -2.87
N LEU A 45 -0.85 0.07 -3.20
CA LEU A 45 -0.32 0.26 -4.56
C LEU A 45 1.18 -0.07 -4.60
N LEU A 46 1.57 -1.08 -5.35
CA LEU A 46 2.98 -1.40 -5.56
C LEU A 46 3.51 -0.59 -6.75
N VAL A 47 4.57 0.20 -6.56
CA VAL A 47 5.28 0.83 -7.69
C VAL A 47 6.29 -0.16 -8.26
N ALA A 48 6.45 -0.21 -9.58
CA ALA A 48 7.36 -1.15 -10.23
C ALA A 48 8.83 -0.70 -10.26
N THR A 49 9.10 0.56 -9.90
CA THR A 49 10.45 1.09 -9.66
C THR A 49 11.14 0.38 -8.50
N GLY A 50 12.47 0.48 -8.41
CA GLY A 50 13.24 -0.12 -7.31
C GLY A 50 13.12 -1.64 -7.29
N HIS A 51 12.69 -2.21 -6.16
CA HIS A 51 12.48 -3.66 -6.01
C HIS A 51 11.11 -4.15 -6.49
N GLY A 52 10.22 -3.24 -6.90
CA GLY A 52 8.82 -3.58 -7.19
C GLY A 52 8.62 -4.55 -8.34
N ALA A 53 9.48 -4.50 -9.35
CA ALA A 53 9.46 -5.46 -10.46
C ALA A 53 9.55 -6.91 -9.99
N ALA A 54 10.39 -7.20 -8.97
CA ALA A 54 10.55 -8.53 -8.41
C ALA A 54 9.31 -9.01 -7.63
N HIS A 55 8.50 -8.08 -7.12
CA HIS A 55 7.31 -8.38 -6.33
C HIS A 55 6.01 -8.43 -7.13
N ARG A 56 6.05 -8.17 -8.45
CA ARG A 56 4.87 -8.14 -9.34
C ARG A 56 3.98 -9.37 -9.24
N ALA A 57 4.57 -10.56 -9.32
CA ALA A 57 3.82 -11.82 -9.26
C ALA A 57 3.09 -11.99 -7.93
N GLN A 58 3.76 -11.65 -6.82
CA GLN A 58 3.20 -11.76 -5.49
C GLN A 58 2.11 -10.69 -5.25
N ALA A 59 2.33 -9.46 -5.73
CA ALA A 59 1.32 -8.40 -5.65
C ALA A 59 0.05 -8.80 -6.40
N ARG A 60 0.19 -9.37 -7.59
CA ARG A 60 -0.94 -9.90 -8.37
C ARG A 60 -1.69 -11.00 -7.62
N ALA A 61 -0.97 -11.93 -6.99
CA ALA A 61 -1.58 -13.00 -6.19
C ALA A 61 -2.35 -12.46 -4.97
N LEU A 62 -1.95 -11.30 -4.43
CA LEU A 62 -2.59 -10.63 -3.30
C LEU A 62 -3.67 -9.62 -3.71
N GLY A 63 -3.93 -9.46 -5.03
CA GLY A 63 -4.87 -8.47 -5.55
C GLY A 63 -4.39 -7.02 -5.39
N VAL A 64 -3.09 -6.81 -5.17
CA VAL A 64 -2.50 -5.46 -5.04
C VAL A 64 -2.17 -4.92 -6.43
N PRO A 65 -2.74 -3.77 -6.84
CA PRO A 65 -2.41 -3.13 -8.11
C PRO A 65 -0.92 -2.77 -8.19
N VAL A 66 -0.33 -2.98 -9.38
CA VAL A 66 1.03 -2.55 -9.68
C VAL A 66 0.99 -1.40 -10.68
N VAL A 67 1.68 -0.32 -10.36
CA VAL A 67 1.81 0.87 -11.21
C VAL A 67 3.26 1.06 -11.66
N ALA A 68 3.48 1.83 -12.71
CA ALA A 68 4.83 2.00 -13.28
C ALA A 68 5.81 2.63 -12.27
N ASP A 69 5.40 3.70 -11.62
CA ASP A 69 6.20 4.53 -10.73
C ASP A 69 5.32 5.32 -9.74
N LEU A 70 5.94 6.19 -8.94
CA LEU A 70 5.24 7.03 -7.97
C LEU A 70 4.32 8.06 -8.65
N ALA A 71 4.69 8.60 -9.82
CA ALA A 71 3.85 9.58 -10.51
C ALA A 71 2.53 8.95 -10.95
N ALA A 72 2.58 7.73 -11.50
CA ALA A 72 1.40 6.95 -11.83
C ALA A 72 0.54 6.64 -10.58
N ALA A 73 1.16 6.34 -9.43
CA ALA A 73 0.45 6.15 -8.17
C ALA A 73 -0.31 7.42 -7.75
N VAL A 74 0.36 8.58 -7.80
CA VAL A 74 -0.23 9.88 -7.45
C VAL A 74 -1.40 10.21 -8.37
N ASP A 75 -1.24 10.04 -9.68
CA ASP A 75 -2.30 10.26 -10.66
C ASP A 75 -3.57 9.44 -10.33
N LEU A 76 -3.41 8.16 -9.98
CA LEU A 76 -4.53 7.30 -9.60
C LEU A 76 -5.21 7.75 -8.31
N ILE A 77 -4.42 8.14 -7.30
CA ILE A 77 -4.91 8.60 -6.00
C ILE A 77 -5.71 9.91 -6.17
N VAL A 78 -5.15 10.89 -6.89
CA VAL A 78 -5.75 12.23 -7.02
C VAL A 78 -6.98 12.21 -7.93
N ARG A 79 -6.96 11.40 -9.01
CA ARG A 79 -8.10 11.28 -9.93
C ARG A 79 -9.25 10.44 -9.35
N GLY A 80 -9.06 9.80 -8.20
CA GLY A 80 -10.10 9.04 -7.51
C GLY A 80 -10.53 7.76 -8.24
N VAL A 81 -9.65 7.18 -9.05
CA VAL A 81 -9.98 5.97 -9.80
C VAL A 81 -10.12 4.81 -8.82
N SER A 82 -11.33 4.25 -8.71
CA SER A 82 -11.58 3.07 -7.87
C SER A 82 -10.97 1.83 -8.51
N PHE A 83 -10.23 1.04 -7.73
CA PHE A 83 -9.85 -0.30 -8.15
C PHE A 83 -11.10 -1.20 -8.11
N PRO A 84 -11.37 -2.00 -9.14
CA PRO A 84 -12.39 -3.03 -9.04
C PRO A 84 -12.02 -4.00 -7.91
N PRO A 85 -13.04 -4.60 -7.26
CA PRO A 85 -12.84 -5.59 -6.20
C PRO A 85 -12.07 -6.82 -6.67
#